data_AF-A0A831PQX0-F1
#
_entry.id   AF-A0A831PQX0-F1
#
_cell.length_a   1.000
_cell.length_b   1.000
_cell.length_c   1.000
_cell.angle_alpha   90.00
_cell.angle_beta   90.00
_cell.angle_gamma   90.00
#
_symmetry.space_group_name_H-M   'P 1'
#
loop_
_entity.id
_entity.type
_entity.pdbx_description
1 polymer ?
#
loop_
_entity_poly.entity_id
_entity_poly.type
_entity_poly.pdbx_seq_one_letter_code
_entity_poly.pdbx_strand_id
1 'polypeptide(L)'
;MATFGEFLRKEREKKGLNQSEFGLKVGLIMTDVSKVENGRKKFPFDNLKKLSKFIGQDFEELKTMYVADILVEEVKKYKCSDIVYSVAEEQSKYLSNKNAKQATIKFDKQ
;
A
#
# COMPACT_ATOMS: atom_id res chain seq x y z
N MET A 1 1.78 4.84 12.82
CA MET A 1 2.63 3.95 12.00
C MET A 1 3.58 4.82 11.19
N ALA A 2 4.79 4.35 10.87
CA ALA A 2 5.66 5.05 9.94
C ALA A 2 5.05 5.02 8.52
N THR A 3 5.40 5.97 7.66
CA THR A 3 5.01 5.92 6.23
C THR A 3 5.55 4.66 5.57
N PHE A 4 5.01 4.30 4.40
CA PHE A 4 5.53 3.14 3.66
C PHE A 4 7.03 3.27 3.36
N GLY A 5 7.49 4.47 2.96
CA GLY A 5 8.90 4.74 2.71
C GLY A 5 9.81 4.57 3.93
N GLU A 6 9.39 5.08 5.09
CA GLU A 6 10.12 4.91 6.35
C GLU A 6 10.15 3.46 6.82
N PHE A 7 9.07 2.70 6.57
CA PHE A 7 9.05 1.26 6.80
C PHE A 7 10.11 0.55 5.95
N LEU A 8 10.20 0.85 4.65
CA LEU A 8 11.21 0.24 3.77
C LEU A 8 12.63 0.57 4.21
N ARG A 9 12.87 1.82 4.64
CA ARG A 9 14.15 2.24 5.18
C ARG A 9 14.56 1.39 6.39
N LYS A 10 13.63 1.14 7.31
CA LYS A 10 13.87 0.27 8.48
C LYS A 10 14.18 -1.16 8.08
N GLU A 11 13.42 -1.74 7.15
CA GLU A 11 13.67 -3.10 6.66
C GLU A 11 15.02 -3.24 5.94
N ARG A 12 15.41 -2.20 5.19
CA ARG A 12 16.74 -2.13 4.57
C ARG A 12 17.86 -2.08 5.62
N GLU A 13 17.74 -1.17 6.60
CA GLU A 13 18.75 -0.95 7.65
C GLU A 13 18.89 -2.18 8.56
N LYS A 14 17.79 -2.88 8.89
CA LYS A 14 17.83 -4.17 9.61
C LYS A 14 18.65 -5.24 8.90
N LYS A 15 18.68 -5.22 7.56
CA LYS A 15 19.46 -6.15 6.73
C LYS A 15 20.89 -5.65 6.46
N GLY A 16 21.28 -4.48 6.98
CA GLY A 16 22.62 -3.90 6.80
C GLY A 16 22.90 -3.44 5.37
N LEU A 17 21.88 -3.20 4.55
CA LEU A 17 22.04 -2.90 3.13
C LEU A 17 22.06 -1.40 2.85
N ASN A 18 22.87 -1.00 1.88
CA ASN A 18 22.77 0.32 1.28
C ASN A 18 21.61 0.39 0.25
N GLN A 19 21.27 1.61 -0.21
CA GLN A 19 20.12 1.82 -1.11
C GLN A 19 20.29 1.14 -2.48
N SER A 20 21.52 1.04 -2.99
CA SER A 20 21.81 0.32 -4.24
C SER A 20 21.57 -1.18 -4.10
N GLU A 21 22.10 -1.78 -3.04
CA GLU A 21 21.95 -3.21 -2.75
C GLU A 21 20.49 -3.58 -2.55
N PHE A 22 19.75 -2.79 -1.75
CA PHE A 22 18.32 -2.97 -1.57
C PHE A 22 17.57 -2.85 -2.89
N GLY A 23 17.85 -1.81 -3.67
CA GLY A 23 17.25 -1.57 -4.98
C GLY A 23 17.37 -2.80 -5.90
N LEU A 24 18.56 -3.40 -6.01
CA LEU A 24 18.76 -4.61 -6.80
C LEU A 24 17.84 -5.76 -6.35
N LYS A 25 17.68 -5.94 -5.04
CA LYS A 25 16.82 -6.99 -4.45
C LYS A 25 15.34 -6.74 -4.72
N VAL A 26 14.89 -5.50 -4.70
CA VAL A 26 13.46 -5.15 -4.86
C VAL A 26 13.10 -4.63 -6.26
N GLY A 27 14.06 -4.57 -7.18
CA GLY A 27 13.86 -4.19 -8.58
C GLY A 27 13.76 -2.68 -8.82
N LEU A 28 14.49 -1.89 -8.04
CA LEU A 28 14.62 -0.44 -8.20
C LEU A 28 16.08 -0.03 -8.39
N ILE A 29 16.30 1.14 -8.99
CA ILE A 29 17.59 1.81 -8.96
C ILE A 29 17.77 2.57 -7.64
N MET A 30 19.02 2.81 -7.23
CA MET A 30 19.35 3.50 -5.98
C MET A 30 18.60 4.84 -5.81
N THR A 31 18.53 5.64 -6.86
CA THR A 31 17.88 6.96 -6.82
C THR A 31 16.38 6.87 -6.56
N ASP A 32 15.73 5.81 -7.06
CA ASP A 32 14.32 5.54 -6.79
C ASP A 32 14.11 5.05 -5.36
N VAL A 33 14.97 4.17 -4.84
CA VAL A 33 14.95 3.77 -3.42
C VAL A 33 15.05 5.00 -2.53
N SER A 34 16.01 5.90 -2.81
CA SER A 34 16.17 7.15 -2.07
C SER A 34 14.92 8.03 -2.11
N LYS A 35 14.30 8.20 -3.29
CA LYS A 35 13.06 8.98 -3.39
C LYS A 35 11.90 8.33 -2.63
N VAL A 36 11.79 7.01 -2.66
CA VAL A 36 10.76 6.26 -1.93
C VAL A 36 10.93 6.41 -0.42
N GLU A 37 12.13 6.16 0.09
CA GLU A 37 12.42 6.23 1.53
C GLU A 37 12.21 7.64 2.13
N ASN A 38 12.28 8.67 1.29
CA ASN A 38 12.08 10.06 1.69
C ASN A 38 10.70 10.63 1.29
N GLY A 39 9.75 9.78 0.87
CA GLY A 39 8.39 10.21 0.52
C GLY A 39 8.28 11.09 -0.74
N ARG A 40 9.32 11.13 -1.57
CA ARG A 40 9.35 11.91 -2.83
C ARG A 40 8.81 11.13 -4.03
N LYS A 41 8.66 9.81 -3.90
CA LYS A 41 8.14 8.91 -4.93
C LYS A 41 7.42 7.75 -4.25
N LYS A 42 6.31 7.27 -4.83
CA LYS A 42 5.67 6.03 -4.37
C LYS A 42 6.47 4.80 -4.82
N PHE A 43 6.46 3.77 -3.99
CA PHE A 43 7.03 2.48 -4.38
C PHE A 43 6.21 1.88 -5.54
N PRO A 44 6.82 1.37 -6.62
CA PRO A 44 6.08 0.79 -7.74
C PRO A 44 5.27 -0.44 -7.29
N PHE A 45 3.96 -0.40 -7.48
CA PHE A 45 3.08 -1.49 -7.03
C PHE A 45 3.46 -2.85 -7.64
N ASP A 46 3.89 -2.88 -8.90
CA ASP A 46 4.29 -4.10 -9.60
C ASP A 46 5.50 -4.79 -8.93
N ASN A 47 6.33 -4.02 -8.22
CA ASN A 47 7.49 -4.52 -7.49
C ASN A 47 7.13 -5.05 -6.09
N LEU A 48 5.89 -4.84 -5.62
CA LEU A 48 5.49 -5.12 -4.24
C LEU A 48 5.60 -6.61 -3.90
N LYS A 49 5.30 -7.48 -4.87
CA LYS A 49 5.45 -8.94 -4.72
C LYS A 49 6.92 -9.35 -4.57
N LYS A 50 7.83 -8.66 -5.26
CA LYS A 50 9.28 -8.89 -5.14
C LYS A 50 9.78 -8.42 -3.77
N LEU A 51 9.29 -7.27 -3.32
CA LEU A 51 9.57 -6.73 -1.99
C LEU A 51 9.10 -7.68 -0.88
N SER A 52 7.84 -8.14 -0.90
CA SER A 52 7.28 -9.10 0.06
C SER A 52 8.16 -10.35 0.21
N LYS A 53 8.54 -10.97 -0.91
CA LYS A 53 9.46 -12.13 -0.91
C LYS A 53 10.83 -11.81 -0.30
N PHE A 54 11.36 -10.62 -0.56
CA PHE A 54 12.69 -10.22 -0.11
C PHE A 54 12.73 -9.91 1.40
N ILE A 55 11.71 -9.22 1.92
CA ILE A 55 11.63 -8.89 3.34
C ILE A 55 11.09 -10.06 4.17
N GLY A 56 10.39 -11.00 3.55
CA GLY A 56 9.80 -12.17 4.21
C GLY A 56 8.46 -11.88 4.89
N GLN A 57 7.72 -10.87 4.40
CA GLN A 57 6.43 -10.47 4.94
C GLN A 57 5.30 -10.88 3.99
N ASP A 58 4.12 -11.16 4.54
CA ASP A 58 2.93 -11.48 3.76
C ASP A 58 2.60 -10.37 2.75
N PHE A 59 2.17 -10.80 1.56
CA PHE A 59 1.89 -9.89 0.45
C PHE A 59 0.66 -9.03 0.71
N GLU A 60 -0.40 -9.59 1.31
CA GLU A 60 -1.63 -8.86 1.59
C GLU A 60 -1.44 -7.88 2.75
N GLU A 61 -0.65 -8.22 3.77
CA GLU A 61 -0.24 -7.28 4.81
C GLU A 61 0.53 -6.08 4.23
N LEU A 62 1.52 -6.36 3.37
CA LEU A 62 2.34 -5.32 2.75
C LEU A 62 1.51 -4.42 1.82
N LYS A 63 0.57 -5.02 1.08
CA LYS A 63 -0.39 -4.31 0.24
C LYS A 63 -1.35 -3.43 1.03
N THR A 64 -1.84 -3.93 2.16
CA THR A 64 -2.68 -3.17 3.07
C THR A 64 -1.95 -1.93 3.57
N MET A 65 -0.71 -2.08 4.03
CA MET A 65 0.11 -0.97 4.50
C MET A 65 0.42 0.03 3.36
N TYR A 66 0.73 -0.44 2.17
CA TYR A 66 0.99 0.41 1.00
C TYR A 66 -0.23 1.24 0.61
N VAL A 67 -1.41 0.63 0.54
CA VAL A 67 -2.65 1.33 0.16
C VAL A 67 -3.09 2.28 1.27
N ALA A 68 -2.96 1.91 2.54
CA ALA A 68 -3.27 2.79 3.66
C ALA A 68 -2.43 4.09 3.61
N ASP A 69 -1.14 4.00 3.30
CA ASP A 69 -0.25 5.15 3.12
C ASP A 69 -0.70 6.08 1.98
N ILE A 70 -1.18 5.52 0.86
CA ILE A 70 -1.78 6.30 -0.24
C ILE A 70 -3.06 7.00 0.21
N LEU A 71 -3.95 6.30 0.91
CA LEU A 71 -5.21 6.88 1.37
C LEU A 71 -4.98 8.05 2.32
N VAL A 72 -4.03 7.91 3.25
CA VAL A 72 -3.65 8.99 4.18
C VAL A 72 -3.10 10.20 3.44
N GLU A 73 -2.27 9.99 2.40
CA GLU A 73 -1.79 11.10 1.58
C GLU A 73 -2.91 11.81 0.81
N GLU A 74 -3.86 11.06 0.25
CA GLU A 74 -5.00 11.65 -0.48
C GLU A 74 -5.91 12.45 0.47
N VAL A 75 -6.14 11.93 1.68
CA VAL A 75 -6.86 12.64 2.75
C VAL A 75 -6.16 13.95 3.12
N LYS A 76 -4.83 13.92 3.29
CA LYS A 76 -4.04 15.12 3.59
C LYS A 76 -4.05 16.14 2.46
N LYS A 77 -3.96 15.68 1.20
CA LYS A 77 -3.99 16.53 0.00
C LYS A 77 -5.24 17.42 -0.03
N TYR A 78 -6.40 16.88 0.37
CA TYR A 78 -7.66 17.62 0.44
C TYR A 78 -7.98 18.24 1.80
N LYS A 79 -7.07 18.12 2.77
CA LYS A 79 -7.24 18.65 4.14
C LYS A 79 -8.52 18.14 4.81
N CYS A 80 -8.89 16.89 4.55
CA CYS A 80 -10.04 16.27 5.18
C CYS A 80 -9.75 15.99 6.66
N SER A 81 -10.78 16.02 7.50
CA SER A 81 -10.71 15.53 8.88
C SER A 81 -10.76 13.99 8.90
N ASP A 82 -10.42 13.39 10.04
CA ASP A 82 -10.42 11.94 10.23
C ASP A 82 -11.80 11.28 10.05
N ILE A 83 -12.89 12.07 10.05
CA ILE A 83 -14.25 11.60 9.73
C ILE A 83 -14.31 10.91 8.35
N VAL A 84 -13.44 11.31 7.41
CA VAL A 84 -13.36 10.71 6.08
C VAL A 84 -13.13 9.20 6.12
N TYR A 85 -12.41 8.68 7.12
CA TYR A 85 -12.13 7.25 7.22
C TYR A 85 -13.39 6.46 7.59
N SER A 86 -14.19 6.96 8.53
CA SER A 86 -15.47 6.35 8.91
C SER A 86 -16.45 6.36 7.73
N VAL A 87 -16.54 7.48 7.02
CA VAL A 87 -17.41 7.59 5.83
C VAL A 87 -16.97 6.61 4.73
N ALA A 88 -15.66 6.48 4.48
CA ALA A 88 -15.13 5.53 3.51
C ALA A 88 -15.40 4.07 3.90
N GLU A 89 -15.33 3.74 5.20
CA GLU A 89 -15.66 2.41 5.71
C GLU A 89 -17.14 2.08 5.50
N GLU A 90 -18.04 2.99 5.85
CA GLU A 90 -19.48 2.85 5.62
C GLU A 90 -19.81 2.67 4.14
N GLN A 91 -19.19 3.49 3.28
CA GLN A 91 -19.34 3.38 1.83
C GLN A 91 -18.86 2.02 1.30
N SER A 92 -17.72 1.51 1.77
CA SER A 92 -17.19 0.19 1.41
C SER A 92 -18.16 -0.95 1.77
N LYS A 93 -18.72 -0.91 2.99
CA LYS A 93 -19.73 -1.88 3.46
C LYS A 93 -20.99 -1.82 2.59
N TYR A 94 -21.48 -0.62 2.28
CA TYR A 94 -22.65 -0.43 1.42
C TYR A 94 -22.44 -1.02 0.02
N LEU A 95 -21.31 -0.74 -0.62
CA LEU A 95 -20.98 -1.27 -1.96
C LEU A 95 -20.88 -2.80 -1.97
N SER A 96 -20.26 -3.39 -0.95
CA SER A 96 -20.14 -4.84 -0.80
C SER A 96 -21.52 -5.52 -0.71
N ASN A 97 -22.42 -4.96 0.10
CA ASN A 97 -23.79 -5.45 0.25
C ASN A 97 -24.63 -5.28 -1.02
N LYS A 98 -24.44 -4.18 -1.76
CA LYS A 98 -25.11 -3.95 -3.05
C LYS A 98 -24.67 -4.99 -4.09
N ASN A 99 -23.37 -5.28 -4.15
CA ASN A 99 -22.82 -6.28 -5.07
C ASN A 99 -23.31 -7.70 -4.73
N ALA A 100 -23.39 -8.05 -3.45
CA ALA A 100 -23.95 -9.34 -3.01
C ALA A 100 -25.42 -9.50 -3.44
N LYS A 101 -26.26 -8.48 -3.22
CA LYS A 101 -27.67 -8.47 -3.67
C LYS A 101 -27.81 -8.51 -5.18
N GLN A 102 -26.92 -7.86 -5.93
CA GLN A 102 -26.96 -7.88 -7.40
C GLN A 102 -26.48 -9.22 -7.97
N ALA A 103 -25.56 -9.90 -7.29
CA ALA A 103 -25.14 -11.25 -7.65
C ALA A 103 -26.30 -12.24 -7.49
N THR A 104 -26.99 -12.26 -6.34
CA THR A 104 -28.13 -13.16 -6.09
C THR A 104 -29.26 -12.97 -7.10
N ILE A 105 -29.65 -11.72 -7.40
CA ILE A 105 -30.70 -11.41 -8.40
C ILE A 105 -30.34 -11.90 -9.82
N LYS A 106 -29.05 -12.01 -10.16
CA LYS A 106 -28.61 -12.52 -11.46
C LYS A 106 -28.57 -14.05 -11.52
N PHE A 107 -28.36 -14.73 -10.39
CA PHE A 107 -28.39 -16.20 -10.32
C PHE A 107 -29.83 -16.75 -10.35
N ASP A 108 -30.80 -16.03 -9.78
CA ASP A 108 -32.21 -16.45 -9.75
C ASP A 108 -32.97 -16.21 -11.09
N LYS A 109 -32.28 -15.73 -12.13
CA LYS A 109 -32.84 -15.46 -13.47
C LYS A 109 -32.38 -16.47 -14.54
N GLN A 110 -31.93 -17.66 -14.16
CA GLN A 110 -31.64 -18.77 -15.06
C GLN A 110 -32.70 -19.86 -15.01
#